data_AF-A0A7X0DQ98-F1
#
_entry.id   AF-A0A7X0DQ98-F1
#
_cell.length_a   1.000
_cell.length_b   1.000
_cell.length_c   1.000
_cell.angle_alpha   90.00
_cell.angle_beta   90.00
_cell.angle_gamma   90.00
#
_symmetry.space_group_name_H-M   'P 1'
#
loop_
_entity.id
_entity.type
_entity.pdbx_description
1 polymer ?
#
loop_
_entity_poly.entity_id
_entity_poly.type
_entity_poly.pdbx_seq_one_letter_code
_entity_poly.pdbx_strand_id
1 'polypeptide(L)'
;MNLSKDNLETGLKSITSLIDIFSKFEDEFDEIAHKGFFLVYELYAHYTLIYKANMEKLENALTPTITKTLAPINEKINHCIDLVNSDGKNLKISNNLKFNQEGNPIYKERTNNAK
;
A
#
# COMPACT_ATOMS: atom_id res chain seq x y z
N MET A 1 -7.32 -1.57 -21.62
CA MET A 1 -7.33 -2.85 -20.88
C MET A 1 -6.85 -2.58 -19.48
N ASN A 2 -7.70 -2.74 -18.46
CA ASN A 2 -7.27 -2.61 -17.06
C ASN A 2 -6.72 -3.96 -16.62
N LEU A 3 -5.42 -4.04 -16.39
CA LEU A 3 -4.79 -5.24 -15.82
C LEU A 3 -5.10 -5.27 -14.31
N SER A 4 -5.66 -6.37 -13.82
CA SER A 4 -5.85 -6.57 -12.39
C SER A 4 -4.50 -6.67 -11.66
N LYS A 5 -4.48 -6.32 -10.37
CA LYS A 5 -3.29 -6.48 -9.51
C LYS A 5 -2.77 -7.92 -9.56
N ASP A 6 -3.66 -8.90 -9.51
CA ASP A 6 -3.32 -10.32 -9.53
C ASP A 6 -2.62 -10.74 -10.84
N ASN A 7 -3.08 -10.20 -11.98
CA ASN A 7 -2.43 -10.45 -13.27
C ASN A 7 -1.02 -9.87 -13.30
N LEU A 8 -0.83 -8.69 -12.71
CA LEU A 8 0.48 -8.04 -12.66
C LEU A 8 1.45 -8.78 -11.73
N GLU A 9 0.99 -9.20 -10.55
CA GLU A 9 1.80 -9.98 -9.62
C GLU A 9 2.16 -11.35 -10.17
N THR A 10 1.22 -12.01 -10.83
CA THR A 10 1.45 -13.32 -11.47
C THR A 10 2.45 -13.21 -12.62
N GLY A 11 2.33 -12.16 -13.46
CA GLY A 11 3.30 -11.85 -14.50
C GLY A 11 4.70 -11.62 -13.94
N LEU A 12 4.82 -10.77 -12.90
CA LEU A 12 6.10 -10.48 -12.26
C LEU A 12 6.75 -11.74 -11.67
N LYS A 13 5.98 -12.58 -10.95
CA LYS A 13 6.47 -13.85 -10.41
C LYS A 13 6.97 -14.79 -11.51
N SER A 14 6.23 -14.88 -12.62
CA SER A 14 6.58 -15.76 -13.73
C SER A 14 7.90 -15.34 -14.39
N ILE A 15 8.09 -14.04 -14.62
CA ILE A 15 9.33 -13.48 -15.17
C ILE A 15 10.49 -13.65 -14.18
N THR A 16 10.25 -13.43 -12.89
CA THR A 16 11.27 -13.63 -11.83
C THR A 16 11.75 -15.09 -11.82
N SER A 17 10.82 -16.06 -11.82
CA SER A 17 11.16 -17.48 -11.86
C SER A 17 11.94 -17.87 -13.11
N LEU A 18 11.60 -17.26 -14.26
CA LEU A 18 12.32 -17.49 -15.51
C LEU A 18 13.78 -17.01 -15.42
N ILE A 19 14.00 -15.83 -14.84
CA ILE A 19 15.35 -15.30 -14.60
C ILE A 19 16.12 -16.19 -13.63
N ASP A 20 15.52 -16.57 -12.51
CA ASP A 20 16.15 -17.44 -11.51
C ASP A 20 16.58 -18.79 -12.09
N ILE A 21 15.82 -19.33 -13.05
CA ILE A 21 16.18 -20.57 -13.74
C ILE A 21 17.35 -20.33 -14.67
N PHE A 22 17.30 -19.30 -15.52
CA PHE A 22 18.38 -19.03 -16.47
C PHE A 22 19.71 -18.66 -15.80
N SER A 23 19.68 -17.92 -14.69
CA SER A 23 20.89 -17.60 -13.91
C SER A 23 21.66 -18.83 -13.43
N LYS A 24 21.01 -20.00 -13.27
CA LYS A 24 21.68 -21.24 -12.87
C LYS A 24 22.54 -21.87 -13.97
N PHE A 25 22.31 -21.48 -15.22
CA PHE A 25 23.00 -21.98 -16.40
C PHE A 25 23.84 -20.89 -17.06
N GLU A 26 24.02 -19.74 -16.40
CA GLU A 26 24.69 -18.58 -16.97
C GLU A 26 26.12 -18.91 -17.44
N ASP A 27 26.86 -19.72 -16.67
CA ASP A 27 28.21 -20.16 -17.00
C ASP A 27 28.27 -21.14 -18.20
N GLU A 28 27.13 -21.71 -18.61
CA GLU A 28 27.01 -22.63 -19.74
C GLU A 28 26.59 -21.91 -21.05
N PHE A 29 26.32 -20.61 -20.98
CA PHE A 29 25.86 -19.84 -22.13
C PHE A 29 27.01 -19.48 -23.07
N ASP A 30 26.75 -19.66 -24.37
CA ASP A 30 27.56 -19.00 -25.38
C ASP A 30 27.22 -17.49 -25.45
N GLU A 31 27.99 -16.73 -26.23
CA GLU A 31 27.80 -15.28 -26.37
C GLU A 31 26.38 -14.90 -26.85
N ILE A 32 25.74 -15.75 -27.65
CA ILE A 32 24.40 -15.51 -28.19
C ILE A 32 23.35 -15.75 -27.09
N ALA A 33 23.48 -16.85 -26.34
CA ALA A 33 22.62 -17.18 -25.21
C ALA A 33 22.71 -16.13 -24.08
N HIS A 34 23.90 -15.62 -23.79
CA HIS A 34 24.09 -14.51 -22.84
C HIS A 34 23.34 -13.23 -23.26
N LYS A 35 23.41 -12.85 -24.54
CA LYS A 35 22.66 -11.68 -25.07
C LYS A 35 21.15 -11.91 -24.98
N GLY A 36 20.68 -13.12 -25.26
CA GLY A 36 19.29 -13.49 -25.10
C GLY A 36 18.82 -13.40 -23.64
N PHE A 37 19.60 -13.91 -22.70
CA PHE A 37 19.31 -13.83 -21.27
C PHE A 37 19.28 -12.38 -20.76
N PHE A 38 20.22 -11.55 -21.21
CA PHE A 38 20.26 -10.13 -20.89
C PHE A 38 18.96 -9.41 -21.29
N LEU A 39 18.41 -9.70 -22.46
CA LEU A 39 17.12 -9.13 -22.90
C LEU A 39 15.94 -9.53 -22.00
N VAL A 40 15.94 -10.75 -21.46
CA VAL A 40 14.93 -11.21 -20.48
C VAL A 40 15.05 -10.41 -19.17
N TYR A 41 16.28 -10.14 -18.74
CA TYR A 41 16.54 -9.31 -17.56
C TYR A 41 16.09 -7.85 -17.76
N GLU A 42 16.36 -7.26 -18.94
CA GLU A 42 15.86 -5.91 -19.27
C GLU A 42 14.33 -5.85 -19.28
N LEU A 43 13.66 -6.86 -19.85
CA LEU A 43 12.21 -6.96 -19.84
C LEU A 43 11.65 -6.98 -18.40
N TYR A 44 12.28 -7.76 -17.52
CA TYR A 44 11.91 -7.80 -16.10
C TYR A 44 12.08 -6.45 -15.41
N ALA A 45 13.21 -5.77 -15.64
CA ALA A 45 13.48 -4.46 -15.06
C ALA A 45 12.42 -3.44 -15.51
N HIS A 46 12.09 -3.41 -16.80
CA HIS A 46 11.03 -2.55 -17.33
C HIS A 46 9.66 -2.88 -16.73
N TYR A 47 9.30 -4.16 -16.64
CA TYR A 47 8.04 -4.57 -16.05
C TYR A 47 7.93 -4.16 -14.57
N THR A 48 9.02 -4.32 -13.82
CA THR A 48 9.11 -3.91 -12.41
C THR A 48 8.89 -2.41 -12.22
N LEU A 49 9.46 -1.58 -13.09
CA LEU A 49 9.25 -0.13 -13.06
C LEU A 49 7.78 0.24 -13.31
N ILE A 50 7.15 -0.36 -14.32
CA ILE A 50 5.74 -0.13 -14.64
C ILE A 50 4.85 -0.57 -13.48
N TYR A 51 5.13 -1.73 -12.89
CA TYR A 51 4.40 -2.24 -11.74
C TYR A 51 4.47 -1.26 -10.55
N LYS A 52 5.68 -0.81 -10.18
CA LYS A 52 5.88 0.14 -9.08
C LYS A 52 5.12 1.45 -9.31
N ALA A 53 5.24 2.04 -10.50
CA ALA A 53 4.54 3.29 -10.83
C ALA A 53 3.02 3.14 -10.78
N ASN A 54 2.48 1.97 -11.18
CA ASN A 54 1.04 1.72 -11.12
C ASN A 54 0.56 1.48 -9.68
N MET A 55 1.34 0.80 -8.85
CA MET A 55 1.00 0.61 -7.43
C MET A 55 1.01 1.94 -6.68
N GLU A 56 1.98 2.81 -6.92
CA GLU A 56 2.03 4.15 -6.34
C GLU A 56 0.83 5.01 -6.75
N LYS A 57 0.44 5.00 -8.05
CA LYS A 57 -0.77 5.67 -8.52
C LYS A 57 -2.02 5.13 -7.86
N LEU A 58 -2.12 3.81 -7.71
CA LEU A 58 -3.26 3.16 -7.07
C LEU A 58 -3.35 3.56 -5.58
N GLU A 59 -2.25 3.53 -4.86
CA GLU A 59 -2.17 3.95 -3.46
C GLU A 59 -2.56 5.44 -3.30
N ASN A 60 -2.05 6.31 -4.16
CA ASN A 60 -2.38 7.73 -4.19
C ASN A 60 -3.83 8.02 -4.56
N ALA A 61 -4.49 7.16 -5.34
CA ALA A 61 -5.91 7.29 -5.68
C ALA A 61 -6.85 6.70 -4.60
N LEU A 62 -6.46 5.57 -4.00
CA LEU A 62 -7.24 4.89 -2.97
C LEU A 62 -7.20 5.63 -1.65
N THR A 63 -6.05 6.19 -1.26
CA THR A 63 -5.89 6.85 0.05
C THR A 63 -6.90 8.00 0.25
N PRO A 64 -7.03 8.98 -0.66
CA PRO A 64 -8.03 10.04 -0.52
C PRO A 64 -9.47 9.53 -0.56
N THR A 65 -9.73 8.48 -1.35
CA THR A 65 -11.05 7.87 -1.46
C THR A 65 -11.45 7.20 -0.13
N ILE A 66 -10.57 6.40 0.44
CA ILE A 66 -10.75 5.75 1.74
C ILE A 66 -10.93 6.82 2.83
N THR A 67 -10.09 7.86 2.87
CA THR A 67 -10.23 8.95 3.84
C THR A 67 -11.60 9.63 3.74
N LYS A 68 -12.08 9.92 2.53
CA LYS A 68 -13.42 10.49 2.31
C LYS A 68 -14.54 9.56 2.75
N THR A 69 -14.42 8.25 2.49
CA THR A 69 -15.41 7.25 2.92
C THR A 69 -15.44 7.08 4.44
N LEU A 70 -14.29 7.18 5.11
CA LEU A 70 -14.18 7.02 6.56
C LEU A 70 -14.57 8.29 7.34
N ALA A 71 -14.42 9.48 6.76
CA ALA A 71 -14.76 10.76 7.41
C ALA A 71 -16.13 10.78 8.13
N PRO A 72 -17.26 10.41 7.49
CA PRO A 72 -18.56 10.41 8.18
C PRO A 72 -18.66 9.37 9.31
N ILE A 73 -17.88 8.28 9.24
CA ILE A 73 -17.83 7.29 10.32
C ILE A 73 -17.06 7.86 11.52
N ASN A 74 -15.92 8.51 11.25
CA ASN A 74 -15.11 9.18 12.25
C ASN A 74 -15.91 10.27 12.99
N GLU A 75 -16.70 11.07 12.25
CA GLU A 75 -17.60 12.07 12.83
C GLU A 75 -18.67 11.44 13.74
N LYS A 76 -19.29 10.34 13.33
CA LYS A 76 -20.27 9.60 14.15
C LYS A 76 -19.66 9.06 15.44
N ILE A 77 -18.43 8.52 15.36
CA ILE A 77 -17.70 8.04 16.54
C ILE A 77 -17.41 9.20 17.49
N ASN A 78 -16.87 10.31 16.97
CA ASN A 78 -16.60 11.51 17.75
C ASN A 78 -17.86 12.03 18.44
N HIS A 79 -18.98 12.12 17.71
CA HIS A 79 -20.27 12.56 18.24
C HIS A 79 -20.79 11.61 19.34
N CYS A 80 -20.68 10.29 19.15
CA CYS A 80 -21.07 9.32 20.17
C CYS A 80 -20.25 9.49 21.46
N ILE A 81 -18.94 9.68 21.34
CA ILE A 81 -18.06 9.96 22.48
C ILE A 81 -18.51 11.25 23.20
N ASP A 82 -18.82 12.31 22.45
CA ASP A 82 -19.30 13.57 23.02
C ASP A 82 -20.64 13.42 23.74
N LEU A 83 -21.59 12.69 23.16
CA LEU A 83 -22.88 12.40 23.79
C LEU A 83 -22.71 11.63 25.10
N VAL A 84 -21.95 10.53 25.10
CA VAL A 84 -21.70 9.75 26.32
C VAL A 84 -21.01 10.60 27.38
N ASN A 85 -20.03 11.40 26.97
CA ASN A 85 -19.26 12.26 27.87
C ASN A 85 -20.02 13.51 28.34
N SER A 86 -21.13 13.89 27.70
CA SER A 86 -21.95 15.03 28.15
C SER A 86 -22.77 14.71 29.40
N ASP A 87 -23.21 13.46 29.58
CA ASP A 87 -23.96 13.05 30.76
C ASP A 87 -23.03 12.75 31.94
N GLY A 88 -23.19 13.48 33.04
CA GLY A 88 -22.41 13.32 34.28
C GLY A 88 -22.56 11.95 34.95
N LYS A 89 -23.61 11.19 34.64
CA LYS A 89 -23.87 9.85 35.19
C LYS A 89 -23.14 8.74 34.46
N ASN A 90 -22.69 8.99 33.22
CA ASN A 90 -22.01 7.99 32.40
C ASN A 90 -20.54 7.85 32.78
N LEU A 91 -20.02 6.62 32.65
CA LEU A 91 -18.57 6.39 32.63
C LEU A 91 -17.98 7.06 31.40
N LYS A 92 -17.00 7.94 31.62
CA LYS A 92 -16.41 8.75 30.54
C LYS A 92 -15.57 7.88 29.61
N ILE A 93 -15.78 8.06 28.32
CA ILE A 93 -14.95 7.49 27.26
C ILE A 93 -13.77 8.42 27.02
N SER A 94 -12.58 7.85 26.84
CA SER A 94 -11.37 8.64 26.57
C SER A 94 -11.49 9.44 25.28
N ASN A 95 -11.29 10.76 25.36
CA ASN A 95 -11.23 11.64 24.19
C ASN A 95 -10.06 11.30 23.24
N ASN A 96 -9.09 10.51 23.68
CA ASN A 96 -7.99 10.05 22.85
C ASN A 96 -8.45 9.06 21.76
N LEU A 97 -9.64 8.46 21.92
CA LEU A 97 -10.26 7.57 20.93
C LEU A 97 -10.93 8.33 19.78
N LYS A 98 -11.01 9.66 19.87
CA LYS A 98 -11.52 10.49 18.78
C LYS A 98 -10.53 10.55 17.62
N PHE A 99 -11.06 10.94 16.47
CA PHE A 99 -10.32 11.18 15.25
C PHE A 99 -10.20 12.68 14.97
N ASN A 100 -9.06 13.10 14.43
CA ASN A 100 -8.82 14.46 13.94
C ASN A 100 -9.47 14.68 12.55
N GLN A 101 -9.27 15.87 11.95
CA GLN A 101 -9.81 16.22 10.63
C GLN A 101 -9.22 15.39 9.48
N GLU A 102 -8.04 14.80 9.67
CA GLU A 102 -7.38 13.92 8.71
C GLU A 102 -7.83 12.46 8.85
N GLY A 103 -8.69 12.16 9.83
CA GLY A 103 -9.13 10.81 10.16
C GLY A 103 -8.11 9.99 10.96
N ASN A 104 -7.10 10.63 11.53
CA ASN A 104 -6.11 10.00 12.41
C ASN A 104 -6.60 9.98 13.87
N PRO A 105 -6.41 8.88 14.62
CA PRO A 105 -6.71 8.86 16.05
C PRO A 105 -5.83 9.85 16.83
N ILE A 106 -6.45 10.64 17.72
CA ILE A 106 -5.78 11.71 18.48
C ILE A 106 -4.62 11.20 19.34
N TYR A 107 -4.68 9.95 19.84
CA TYR A 107 -3.57 9.40 20.64
C TYR A 107 -2.24 9.31 19.88
N LYS A 108 -2.26 9.16 18.54
CA LYS A 108 -1.04 9.05 17.73
C LYS A 108 -0.30 10.38 17.60
N GLU A 109 -0.99 11.50 17.71
CA GLU A 109 -0.38 12.84 17.67
C GLU A 109 0.45 13.13 18.92
N ARG A 110 0.02 12.60 20.09
CA ARG A 110 0.72 12.80 21.36
C ARG A 110 2.05 12.05 21.43
N THR A 111 2.15 10.90 20.78
CA THR A 111 3.41 10.14 20.69
C THR A 111 4.44 10.80 19.77
N ASN A 112 4.00 11.60 18.79
CA ASN A 112 4.90 12.25 17.83
C ASN A 112 5.45 13.59 18.36
N ASN A 113 4.72 14.28 19.25
CA ASN A 113 5.12 15.57 19.83
C ASN A 113 5.93 15.45 21.13
N ALA A 114 6.30 14.24 21.54
CA ALA A 114 7.09 13.98 22.75
C ALA A 114 8.61 13.78 22.46
N LYS A 115 9.08 14.23 21.28
CA LYS A 115 10.50 14.23 20.89
C LYS A 115 11.07 15.64 20.88
#